data_AF-A0A972RHM1-F1
#
_entry.id   AF-A0A972RHM1-F1
#
_cell.length_a   1.000
_cell.length_b   1.000
_cell.length_c   1.000
_cell.angle_alpha   90.00
_cell.angle_beta   90.00
_cell.angle_gamma   90.00
#
_symmetry.space_group_name_H-M   'P 1'
#
loop_
_entity.id
_entity.type
_entity.pdbx_description
1 polymer ?
#
loop_
_entity_poly.entity_id
_entity_poly.type
_entity_poly.pdbx_seq_one_letter_code
_entity_poly.pdbx_strand_id
1 'polypeptide(L)'
;MKNPAAEKPPKATRIPIDRARFLEKTNTSLKKIERTSLLILLVISLGGWFFSKETGLSLLIGGFLAMLHFRSLHRMFQKRILFPKQWLKTKFIYSVGLFFILCFFFWVIQWEGITRSGIITGFLLSTGAIFWESTRKR
;
A
#
# COMPACT_ATOMS: atom_id res chain seq x y z
N MET A 1 36.90 -10.15 38.41
CA MET A 1 35.69 -9.55 37.80
C MET A 1 35.36 -10.29 36.51
N LYS A 2 34.25 -11.03 36.44
CA LYS A 2 33.81 -11.77 35.23
C LYS A 2 32.99 -10.83 34.35
N ASN A 3 33.35 -10.74 33.06
CA ASN A 3 32.56 -10.06 32.03
C ASN A 3 31.13 -10.62 32.02
N PRO A 4 30.08 -9.78 32.15
CA PRO A 4 28.72 -10.25 31.93
C PRO A 4 28.60 -10.57 30.44
N ALA A 5 28.51 -11.87 30.15
CA ALA A 5 28.26 -12.37 28.82
C ALA A 5 27.04 -11.64 28.24
N ALA A 6 27.24 -10.93 27.13
CA ALA A 6 26.16 -10.40 26.32
C ALA A 6 25.20 -11.54 25.99
N GLU A 7 24.07 -11.57 26.69
CA GLU A 7 23.02 -12.54 26.53
C GLU A 7 22.56 -12.45 25.08
N LYS A 8 22.91 -13.46 24.28
CA LYS A 8 22.54 -13.49 22.86
C LYS A 8 21.01 -13.43 22.81
N PRO A 9 20.41 -12.50 22.05
CA PRO A 9 18.96 -12.38 22.01
C PRO A 9 18.36 -13.74 21.59
N PRO A 10 17.25 -14.15 22.21
CA PRO A 10 16.65 -15.45 21.93
C PRO A 10 16.43 -15.60 20.44
N LYS A 11 17.00 -16.68 19.89
CA LYS A 11 16.95 -17.00 18.46
C LYS A 11 15.48 -17.18 18.11
N ALA A 12 14.89 -16.19 17.44
CA ALA A 12 13.46 -16.17 17.13
C ALA A 12 13.02 -17.52 16.54
N THR A 13 12.19 -18.24 17.29
CA THR A 13 11.65 -19.54 16.91
C THR A 13 10.86 -19.34 15.62
N ARG A 14 11.42 -19.74 14.48
CA ARG A 14 10.71 -19.69 13.20
C ARG A 14 9.63 -20.75 13.25
N ILE A 15 8.41 -20.34 13.59
CA ILE A 15 7.22 -21.14 13.36
C ILE A 15 7.23 -21.52 11.87
N PRO A 16 7.13 -22.81 11.51
CA PRO A 16 7.07 -23.21 10.11
C PRO A 16 5.80 -22.62 9.50
N ILE A 17 5.95 -21.53 8.73
CA ILE A 17 4.85 -20.92 8.01
C ILE A 17 4.54 -21.83 6.82
N ASP A 18 3.34 -22.41 6.81
CA ASP A 18 2.76 -22.99 5.61
C ASP A 18 2.60 -21.88 4.57
N ARG A 19 3.51 -21.89 3.59
CA ARG A 19 3.64 -20.83 2.58
C ARG A 19 2.39 -20.72 1.71
N ALA A 20 1.77 -21.85 1.37
CA ALA A 20 0.61 -21.89 0.50
C ALA A 20 -0.59 -21.28 1.23
N ARG A 21 -0.87 -21.76 2.45
CA ARG A 21 -1.95 -21.24 3.29
C ARG A 21 -1.76 -19.76 3.65
N PHE A 22 -0.53 -19.32 3.91
CA PHE A 22 -0.21 -17.92 4.18
C PHE A 22 -0.49 -17.02 2.95
N LEU A 23 -0.02 -17.43 1.77
CA LEU A 23 -0.25 -16.69 0.53
C LEU A 23 -1.73 -16.61 0.17
N GLU A 24 -2.47 -17.70 0.32
CA GLU A 24 -3.90 -17.74 0.06
C GLU A 24 -4.66 -16.77 0.99
N LYS A 25 -4.44 -16.86 2.30
CA LYS A 25 -5.09 -15.99 3.28
C LYS A 25 -4.79 -14.50 3.05
N THR A 26 -3.53 -14.17 2.78
CA THR A 26 -3.09 -12.79 2.56
C THR A 26 -3.59 -12.24 1.23
N ASN A 27 -3.58 -13.01 0.14
CA ASN A 27 -4.09 -12.60 -1.16
C ASN A 27 -5.61 -12.42 -1.16
N THR A 28 -6.36 -13.29 -0.47
CA THR A 28 -7.82 -13.14 -0.32
C THR A 28 -8.16 -11.88 0.46
N SER A 29 -7.40 -11.58 1.52
CA SER A 29 -7.57 -10.34 2.29
C SER A 29 -7.20 -9.11 1.48
N LEU A 30 -6.11 -9.16 0.71
CA LEU A 30 -5.72 -8.09 -0.22
C LEU A 30 -6.82 -7.81 -1.25
N LYS A 31 -7.36 -8.84 -1.91
CA LYS A 31 -8.45 -8.68 -2.89
C LYS A 31 -9.69 -8.02 -2.27
N LYS A 32 -10.03 -8.39 -1.03
CA LYS A 32 -11.15 -7.76 -0.31
C LYS A 32 -10.87 -6.28 -0.06
N ILE A 33 -9.70 -5.94 0.47
CA ILE A 33 -9.30 -4.56 0.74
C ILE A 33 -9.27 -3.76 -0.57
N GLU A 34 -8.69 -4.29 -1.65
CA GLU A 34 -8.66 -3.65 -2.96
C GLU A 34 -10.08 -3.37 -3.47
N ARG A 35 -11.00 -4.35 -3.40
CA ARG A 35 -12.38 -4.17 -3.84
C ARG A 35 -13.12 -3.11 -3.03
N THR A 36 -13.02 -3.16 -1.70
CA THR A 36 -13.68 -2.17 -0.83
C THR A 36 -13.10 -0.78 -1.06
N SER A 37 -11.78 -0.67 -1.21
CA SER A 37 -11.11 0.60 -1.46
C SER A 37 -11.47 1.18 -2.82
N LEU A 38 -11.61 0.35 -3.87
CA LEU A 38 -12.09 0.78 -5.18
C LEU A 38 -13.53 1.29 -5.14
N LEU A 39 -14.41 0.63 -4.38
CA LEU A 39 -15.79 1.09 -4.21
C LEU A 39 -15.84 2.44 -3.50
N ILE A 40 -15.06 2.60 -2.43
CA ILE A 40 -14.96 3.87 -1.70
C ILE A 40 -14.38 4.96 -2.60
N LEU A 41 -13.31 4.66 -3.34
CA LEU A 41 -12.71 5.58 -4.30
C LEU A 41 -13.72 6.01 -5.35
N LEU A 42 -14.48 5.08 -5.92
CA LEU A 42 -15.51 5.37 -6.91
C LEU A 42 -16.58 6.31 -6.34
N VAL A 43 -17.10 6.03 -5.14
CA VAL A 43 -18.12 6.86 -4.50
C VAL A 43 -17.60 8.27 -4.21
N ILE A 44 -16.37 8.39 -3.70
CA ILE A 44 -15.76 9.68 -3.39
C ILE A 44 -15.44 10.47 -4.66
N SER A 45 -14.91 9.83 -5.69
CA SER A 45 -14.64 10.47 -6.98
C SER A 45 -15.91 10.91 -7.68
N LEU A 46 -16.99 10.12 -7.63
CA LEU A 46 -18.31 10.53 -8.14
C LEU A 46 -18.86 11.71 -7.32
N GLY A 47 -18.72 11.67 -5.99
CA GLY A 47 -19.06 12.80 -5.11
C GLY A 47 -18.30 14.08 -5.49
N GLY A 48 -16.99 13.97 -5.70
CA GLY A 48 -16.16 15.09 -6.18
C GLY A 48 -16.56 15.60 -7.56
N TRP A 49 -17.00 14.69 -8.45
CA TRP A 49 -17.46 15.03 -9.80
C TRP A 49 -18.69 15.96 -9.78
N PHE A 50 -19.59 15.81 -8.81
CA PHE A 50 -20.74 16.70 -8.64
C PHE A 50 -20.34 18.15 -8.31
N PHE A 51 -19.17 18.36 -7.71
CA PHE A 51 -18.62 19.69 -7.49
C PHE A 51 -17.89 20.20 -8.72
N SER A 52 -16.97 19.41 -9.27
CA SER A 52 -16.28 19.70 -10.53
C SER A 52 -15.65 18.44 -11.12
N LYS A 53 -15.53 18.40 -12.45
CA LYS A 53 -14.93 17.25 -13.16
C LYS A 53 -13.46 17.08 -12.74
N GLU A 54 -12.77 18.19 -12.57
CA GLU A 54 -11.38 18.32 -12.16
C GLU A 54 -11.18 17.71 -10.77
N THR A 55 -12.06 18.03 -9.81
CA THR A 55 -11.99 17.50 -8.44
C THR A 55 -12.25 15.99 -8.42
N GLY A 56 -13.27 15.51 -9.14
CA GLY A 56 -13.54 14.07 -9.25
C GLY A 56 -12.36 13.28 -9.82
N LEU A 57 -11.76 13.77 -10.91
CA LEU A 57 -10.57 13.18 -11.54
C LEU A 57 -9.35 13.22 -10.61
N SER A 58 -9.12 14.35 -9.94
CA SER A 58 -8.00 14.52 -9.01
C SER A 58 -8.07 13.51 -7.85
N LEU A 59 -9.25 13.34 -7.26
CA LEU A 59 -9.51 12.35 -6.19
C LEU A 59 -9.27 10.93 -6.69
N LEU A 60 -9.72 10.61 -7.92
CA LEU A 60 -9.57 9.29 -8.51
C LEU A 60 -8.09 8.94 -8.71
N ILE A 61 -7.30 9.87 -9.26
CA ILE A 61 -5.87 9.68 -9.49
C ILE A 61 -5.14 9.49 -8.15
N GLY A 62 -5.39 10.36 -7.18
CA GLY A 62 -4.79 10.26 -5.85
C GLY A 62 -5.10 8.94 -5.15
N GLY A 63 -6.36 8.51 -5.18
CA GLY A 63 -6.76 7.26 -4.55
C GLY A 63 -6.24 6.02 -5.28
N PHE A 64 -6.11 6.07 -6.61
CA PHE A 64 -5.49 5.00 -7.39
C PHE A 64 -4.00 4.87 -7.10
N LEU A 65 -3.28 5.99 -6.97
CA LEU A 65 -1.88 6.04 -6.53
C LEU A 65 -1.70 5.37 -5.16
N ALA A 66 -2.57 5.68 -4.19
CA ALA A 66 -2.54 5.06 -2.86
C ALA A 66 -2.73 3.53 -2.93
N MET A 67 -3.63 3.06 -3.77
CA MET A 67 -3.87 1.64 -3.99
C MET A 67 -2.66 0.92 -4.60
N LEU A 68 -2.06 1.48 -5.65
CA LEU A 68 -0.84 0.92 -6.26
C LEU A 68 0.29 0.83 -5.24
N HIS A 69 0.46 1.88 -4.43
CA HIS A 69 1.44 1.91 -3.36
C HIS A 69 1.17 0.83 -2.30
N PHE A 70 -0.08 0.67 -1.85
CA PHE A 70 -0.46 -0.37 -0.91
C PHE A 70 -0.22 -1.79 -1.45
N ARG A 71 -0.63 -2.08 -2.69
CA ARG A 71 -0.40 -3.37 -3.33
C ARG A 71 1.10 -3.69 -3.44
N SER A 72 1.91 -2.68 -3.75
CA SER A 72 3.37 -2.77 -3.78
C SER A 72 3.93 -3.14 -2.39
N LEU A 73 3.56 -2.40 -1.35
CA LEU A 73 3.96 -2.64 0.04
C LEU A 73 3.53 -4.03 0.54
N HIS A 74 2.29 -4.44 0.25
CA HIS A 74 1.78 -5.75 0.66
C HIS A 74 2.60 -6.90 0.05
N ARG A 75 2.90 -6.83 -1.26
CA ARG A 75 3.75 -7.83 -1.92
C ARG A 75 5.18 -7.82 -1.38
N MET A 76 5.73 -6.65 -1.06
CA MET A 76 7.03 -6.52 -0.42
C MET A 76 7.06 -7.20 0.95
N PHE A 77 6.00 -7.02 1.75
CA PHE A 77 5.85 -7.66 3.04
C PHE A 77 5.74 -9.20 2.93
N GLN A 78 4.91 -9.71 2.01
CA GLN A 78 4.81 -11.15 1.73
C GLN A 78 6.17 -11.75 1.36
N LYS A 79 6.90 -11.11 0.44
CA LYS A 79 8.23 -11.58 0.02
C LYS A 79 9.26 -11.51 1.14
N ARG A 80 9.19 -10.50 2.02
CA ARG A 80 10.07 -10.40 3.20
C ARG A 80 9.92 -11.60 4.13
N ILE A 81 8.67 -11.99 4.39
CA ILE A 81 8.33 -13.11 5.28
C ILE A 81 8.75 -14.45 4.66
N LEU A 82 8.43 -14.65 3.37
CA LEU A 82 8.66 -15.92 2.69
C LEU A 82 10.12 -16.14 2.25
N PHE A 83 10.79 -15.07 1.83
CA PHE A 83 12.13 -15.12 1.23
C PHE A 83 13.10 -14.09 1.84
N PRO A 84 13.41 -14.18 3.14
CA PRO A 84 14.24 -13.19 3.83
C PRO A 84 15.66 -13.07 3.23
N LYS A 85 16.21 -14.15 2.65
CA LYS A 85 17.53 -14.14 1.99
C LYS A 85 17.57 -13.30 0.70
N GLN A 86 16.42 -13.11 0.04
CA GLN A 86 16.31 -12.35 -1.22
C GLN A 86 15.82 -10.92 -0.98
N TRP A 87 15.79 -10.47 0.27
CA TRP A 87 15.24 -9.18 0.67
C TRP A 87 15.91 -7.99 -0.01
N LEU A 88 17.23 -7.99 -0.17
CA LEU A 88 17.96 -6.88 -0.79
C LEU A 88 17.55 -6.65 -2.25
N LYS A 89 17.51 -7.71 -3.07
CA LYS A 89 17.04 -7.64 -4.47
C LYS A 89 15.58 -7.21 -4.55
N THR A 90 14.77 -7.73 -3.63
CA THR A 90 13.35 -7.42 -3.54
C THR A 90 13.13 -5.93 -3.20
N LYS A 91 13.87 -5.39 -2.21
CA LYS A 91 13.83 -3.98 -1.81
C LYS A 91 14.17 -3.07 -2.99
N PHE A 92 15.21 -3.40 -3.77
CA PHE A 92 15.61 -2.61 -4.94
C PHE A 92 14.47 -2.49 -5.98
N ILE A 93 13.85 -3.62 -6.35
CA ILE A 93 12.72 -3.62 -7.31
C ILE A 93 11.56 -2.74 -6.81
N TYR A 94 11.23 -2.82 -5.52
CA TYR A 94 10.16 -2.00 -4.94
C TYR A 94 10.52 -0.52 -4.85
N SER A 95 11.78 -0.18 -4.58
CA SER A 95 12.27 1.20 -4.62
C SER A 95 12.18 1.79 -6.03
N VAL A 96 12.50 1.01 -7.07
CA VAL A 96 12.32 1.43 -8.47
C VAL A 96 10.83 1.62 -8.80
N GLY A 97 9.97 0.71 -8.35
CA GLY A 97 8.51 0.87 -8.50
C GLY A 97 7.98 2.14 -7.83
N LEU A 98 8.45 2.44 -6.61
CA LEU A 98 8.11 3.69 -5.90
C LEU A 98 8.60 4.92 -6.66
N PHE A 99 9.79 4.86 -7.24
CA PHE A 99 10.32 5.94 -8.08
C PHE A 99 9.42 6.23 -9.27
N PHE A 100 8.96 5.21 -10.01
CA PHE A 100 8.01 5.42 -11.12
C PHE A 100 6.67 5.99 -10.67
N ILE A 101 6.15 5.55 -9.51
CA ILE A 101 4.94 6.12 -8.91
C ILE A 101 5.13 7.62 -8.61
N LEU A 102 6.28 8.01 -8.08
CA LEU A 102 6.62 9.41 -7.82
C LEU A 102 6.78 10.22 -9.11
N CYS A 103 7.47 9.69 -10.12
CA CYS A 103 7.58 10.34 -11.43
C CYS A 103 6.20 10.55 -12.06
N PHE A 104 5.32 9.54 -11.99
CA PHE A 104 3.94 9.66 -12.47
C PHE A 104 3.18 10.76 -11.71
N PHE A 105 3.32 10.82 -10.38
CA PHE A 105 2.72 11.89 -9.58
C PHE A 105 3.20 13.29 -10.01
N PHE A 106 4.51 13.48 -10.19
CA PHE A 106 5.08 14.75 -10.67
C PHE A 106 4.69 15.09 -12.11
N TRP A 107 4.39 14.10 -12.94
CA TRP A 107 3.88 14.32 -14.28
C TRP A 107 2.42 14.76 -14.27
N VAL A 108 1.56 14.09 -13.48
CA VAL A 108 0.13 14.43 -13.38
C VAL A 108 -0.09 15.80 -12.74
N ILE A 109 0.70 16.18 -11.74
CA ILE A 109 0.50 17.45 -11.01
C ILE A 109 0.75 18.70 -11.88
N GLN A 110 1.37 18.53 -13.04
CA GLN A 110 1.60 19.59 -14.03
C GLN A 110 0.36 19.85 -14.90
N TRP A 111 -0.66 18.99 -14.86
CA TRP A 111 -1.87 19.17 -15.65
C TRP A 111 -2.72 20.30 -15.08
N GLU A 112 -3.04 21.31 -15.91
CA GLU A 112 -3.78 22.51 -15.51
C GLU A 112 -5.18 22.21 -14.96
N GLY A 113 -5.80 21.11 -15.40
CA GLY A 113 -7.12 20.65 -14.94
C GLY A 113 -7.10 19.75 -13.70
N ILE A 114 -5.95 19.52 -13.06
CA ILE A 114 -5.84 18.66 -11.89
C ILE A 114 -5.50 19.48 -10.65
N THR A 115 -6.31 19.31 -9.60
CA THR A 115 -6.08 19.95 -8.32
C THR A 115 -5.11 19.13 -7.47
N ARG A 116 -3.99 19.73 -7.08
CA ARG A 116 -2.98 19.10 -6.20
C ARG A 116 -3.60 18.66 -4.88
N SER A 117 -4.46 19.52 -4.32
CA SER A 117 -5.24 19.24 -3.11
C SER A 117 -6.19 18.05 -3.30
N GLY A 118 -6.84 17.93 -4.46
CA GLY A 118 -7.69 16.78 -4.79
C GLY A 118 -6.90 15.46 -4.88
N ILE A 119 -5.70 15.47 -5.48
CA ILE A 119 -4.84 14.28 -5.51
C ILE A 119 -4.45 13.86 -4.09
N ILE A 120 -3.96 14.79 -3.26
CA ILE A 120 -3.55 14.51 -1.88
C ILE A 120 -4.75 13.99 -1.08
N THR A 121 -5.92 14.62 -1.22
CA THR A 121 -7.14 14.21 -0.54
C THR A 121 -7.57 12.81 -0.94
N GLY A 122 -7.57 12.50 -2.24
CA GLY A 122 -7.89 11.16 -2.75
C GLY A 122 -6.93 10.10 -2.23
N PHE A 123 -5.64 10.43 -2.18
CA PHE A 123 -4.61 9.54 -1.62
C PHE A 123 -4.85 9.24 -0.15
N LEU A 124 -5.13 10.27 0.67
CA LEU A 124 -5.37 10.12 2.10
C LEU A 124 -6.66 9.34 2.37
N LEU A 125 -7.74 9.61 1.64
CA LEU A 125 -9.01 8.91 1.79
C LEU A 125 -8.89 7.43 1.44
N SER A 126 -8.22 7.09 0.33
CA SER A 126 -7.96 5.69 -0.02
C SER A 126 -7.05 5.01 1.00
N THR A 127 -6.02 5.68 1.50
CA THR A 127 -5.13 5.12 2.53
C THR A 127 -5.89 4.87 3.84
N GLY A 128 -6.74 5.81 4.25
CA GLY A 128 -7.62 5.67 5.42
C GLY A 128 -8.62 4.53 5.25
N ALA A 129 -9.22 4.40 4.07
CA ALA A 129 -10.14 3.30 3.73
C ALA A 129 -9.45 1.93 3.80
N ILE A 130 -8.23 1.82 3.26
CA ILE A 130 -7.38 0.64 3.35
C ILE A 130 -7.08 0.30 4.81
N PHE A 131 -6.68 1.30 5.60
CA PHE A 131 -6.37 1.12 7.02
C PHE A 131 -7.59 0.65 7.81
N TRP A 132 -8.73 1.30 7.60
CA TRP A 132 -10.00 0.92 8.23
C TRP A 132 -10.39 -0.51 7.88
N GLU A 133 -10.41 -0.89 6.60
CA GLU A 133 -10.77 -2.26 6.21
C GLU A 133 -9.76 -3.30 6.70
N SER A 134 -8.48 -2.92 6.88
CA SER A 134 -7.45 -3.80 7.43
C SER A 134 -7.57 -4.02 8.94
N THR A 135 -8.13 -3.04 9.68
CA THR A 135 -8.25 -3.04 11.15
C THR A 135 -9.65 -3.40 11.63
N ARG A 136 -10.65 -3.37 10.75
CA ARG A 136 -12.01 -3.81 11.03
C ARG A 136 -11.99 -5.22 11.59
N LYS A 137 -12.40 -5.36 12.87
CA LYS A 137 -12.52 -6.67 13.53
C LYS A 137 -13.37 -7.59 12.65
N ARG A 138 -12.83 -8.76 12.34
CA ARG A 138 -13.58 -9.88 11.77
C ARG A 138 -14.21 -10.67 12.91
#